data_AF-A0A8B3N948-F1
#
_entry.id   AF-A0A8B3N948-F1
#
_cell.length_a   1.000
_cell.length_b   1.000
_cell.length_c   1.000
_cell.angle_alpha   90.00
_cell.angle_beta   90.00
_cell.angle_gamma   90.00
#
_symmetry.space_group_name_H-M   'P 1'
#
loop_
_entity.id
_entity.type
_entity.pdbx_description
1 polymer ?
#
loop_
_entity_poly.entity_id
_entity_poly.type
_entity_poly.pdbx_seq_one_letter_code
_entity_poly.pdbx_strand_id
1 'polypeptide(L)'
;TYSHLRTSDPATEKVNAWFRSSSPFEKAKTATVAIEVNNIVALSNQSYQIDWTEFERDRKGKETAVRRFRGVATVTLTPPQDEAIIRFNPIGLYLRDFDWTAQL
;
A
#
# COMPACT_ATOMS: atom_id res chain seq x y z
N THR A 1 0.29 10.99 -9.09
CA THR A 1 -0.05 9.76 -9.81
C THR A 1 0.57 8.58 -9.08
N TYR A 2 -0.19 7.52 -8.80
CA TYR A 2 0.36 6.31 -8.16
C TYR A 2 1.18 5.51 -9.18
N SER A 3 2.33 4.96 -8.76
CA SER A 3 3.24 4.24 -9.67
C SER A 3 2.77 2.82 -10.02
N HIS A 4 1.98 2.18 -9.14
CA HIS A 4 1.54 0.78 -9.28
C HIS A 4 0.03 0.59 -9.29
N LEU A 5 -0.76 1.68 -9.29
CA LEU A 5 -2.22 1.61 -9.40
C LEU A 5 -2.65 2.13 -10.76
N ARG A 6 -3.49 1.37 -11.47
CA ARG A 6 -4.10 1.85 -12.71
C ARG A 6 -5.38 2.58 -12.40
N THR A 7 -5.61 3.71 -13.07
CA THR A 7 -6.81 4.53 -12.88
C THR A 7 -8.13 3.74 -12.99
N SER A 8 -8.16 2.70 -13.82
CA SER A 8 -9.34 1.85 -14.05
C SER A 8 -9.53 0.70 -13.05
N ASP A 9 -8.53 0.42 -12.20
CA ASP A 9 -8.58 -0.75 -11.32
C ASP A 9 -9.26 -0.41 -9.98
N PRO A 10 -10.05 -1.34 -9.40
CA PRO A 10 -10.72 -1.15 -8.11
C PRO A 10 -9.78 -0.70 -6.99
N ALA A 11 -8.52 -1.15 -7.01
CA ALA A 11 -7.51 -0.71 -6.05
C ALA A 11 -7.35 0.82 -6.00
N THR A 12 -7.40 1.50 -7.16
CA THR A 12 -7.27 2.96 -7.22
C THR A 12 -8.46 3.65 -6.56
N GLU A 13 -9.68 3.14 -6.78
CA GLU A 13 -10.88 3.70 -6.16
C GLU A 13 -10.85 3.54 -4.64
N LYS A 14 -10.51 2.34 -4.16
CA LYS A 14 -10.40 2.03 -2.72
C LYS A 14 -9.33 2.90 -2.04
N VAL A 15 -8.14 2.98 -2.63
CA VAL A 15 -7.04 3.81 -2.09
C VAL A 15 -7.41 5.28 -2.09
N ASN A 16 -8.04 5.80 -3.15
CA ASN A 16 -8.50 7.18 -3.19
C ASN A 16 -9.60 7.47 -2.16
N ALA A 17 -10.53 6.53 -1.94
CA ALA A 17 -11.57 6.67 -0.93
C ALA A 17 -10.97 6.73 0.48
N TRP A 18 -10.02 5.85 0.79
CA TRP A 18 -9.28 5.89 2.05
C TRP A 18 -8.48 7.19 2.20
N PHE A 19 -7.77 7.62 1.15
CA PHE A 19 -6.96 8.83 1.18
C PHE A 19 -7.78 10.09 1.49
N ARG A 20 -9.01 10.17 0.97
CA ARG A 20 -9.91 11.32 1.22
C ARG A 20 -10.37 11.39 2.67
N SER A 21 -10.64 10.26 3.32
CA SER A 21 -11.08 10.23 4.73
C SER A 21 -9.92 10.20 5.72
N SER A 22 -8.76 9.70 5.28
CA SER A 22 -7.57 9.45 6.10
C SER A 22 -6.34 10.10 5.46
N SER A 23 -6.38 11.42 5.30
CA SER A 23 -5.29 12.15 4.63
C SER A 23 -3.96 11.96 5.37
N PRO A 24 -2.94 11.36 4.73
CA PRO A 24 -1.63 11.18 5.36
C PRO A 24 -0.95 12.53 5.64
N PHE A 25 -1.31 13.59 4.90
CA PHE A 25 -0.76 14.93 5.12
C PHE A 25 -1.28 15.56 6.41
N GLU A 26 -2.51 15.27 6.81
CA GLU A 26 -3.04 15.73 8.10
C GLU A 26 -2.38 14.98 9.26
N LYS A 27 -2.20 13.65 9.12
CA LYS A 27 -1.48 12.83 10.11
C LYS A 27 -0.01 13.27 10.25
N ALA A 28 0.65 13.60 9.14
CA ALA A 28 2.05 14.05 9.10
C ALA A 28 2.31 15.35 9.87
N LYS A 29 1.29 16.16 10.14
CA LYS A 29 1.44 17.39 10.96
C LYS A 29 1.80 17.08 12.41
N THR A 30 1.38 15.92 12.92
CA THR A 30 1.48 15.58 14.35
C THR A 30 2.30 14.32 14.61
N ALA A 31 2.35 13.38 13.64
CA ALA A 31 3.03 12.11 13.79
C ALA A 31 3.67 11.63 12.48
N THR A 32 4.68 10.78 12.61
CA THR A 32 5.26 9.99 11.51
C THR A 32 4.77 8.57 11.64
N VAL A 33 4.39 7.94 10.52
CA VAL A 33 4.01 6.52 10.48
C VAL A 33 5.09 5.77 9.70
N ALA A 34 5.78 4.84 10.36
CA ALA A 34 6.72 3.93 9.71
C ALA A 34 6.04 2.59 9.46
N ILE A 35 6.25 2.02 8.27
CA ILE A 35 5.68 0.74 7.85
C ILE A 35 6.78 -0.31 7.85
N GLU A 36 6.55 -1.42 8.54
CA GLU A 36 7.41 -2.60 8.51
C GLU A 36 6.63 -3.79 7.96
N VAL A 37 7.02 -4.30 6.80
CA VAL A 37 6.41 -5.49 6.21
C VAL A 37 6.95 -6.72 6.93
N ASN A 38 6.08 -7.44 7.64
CA ASN A 38 6.47 -8.58 8.46
C ASN A 38 6.45 -9.89 7.65
N ASN A 39 5.45 -10.08 6.80
CA ASN A 39 5.32 -11.31 6.02
C ASN A 39 4.58 -11.07 4.70
N ILE A 40 4.96 -11.84 3.67
CA ILE A 40 4.26 -11.87 2.38
C ILE A 40 4.08 -13.34 2.00
N VAL A 41 2.82 -13.75 1.80
CA VAL A 41 2.46 -15.13 1.46
C VAL A 41 1.64 -15.14 0.18
N ALA A 42 2.04 -15.94 -0.81
CA ALA A 42 1.23 -16.16 -1.99
C ALA A 42 0.02 -17.04 -1.66
N LEU A 43 -1.18 -16.51 -1.85
CA LEU A 43 -2.44 -17.26 -1.78
C LEU A 43 -2.77 -17.93 -3.11
N SER A 44 -2.33 -17.32 -4.21
CA SER A 44 -2.44 -17.85 -5.58
C SER A 44 -1.34 -17.25 -6.46
N ASN A 45 -1.32 -17.58 -7.76
CA ASN A 45 -0.39 -16.96 -8.73
C ASN A 45 -0.55 -15.43 -8.84
N GLN A 46 -1.70 -14.89 -8.43
CA GLN A 46 -2.04 -13.47 -8.58
C GLN A 46 -2.49 -12.81 -7.27
N SER A 47 -2.54 -13.55 -6.15
CA SER A 47 -3.05 -13.04 -4.87
C SER A 47 -2.04 -13.26 -3.76
N TYR A 48 -1.78 -12.23 -2.98
CA TYR A 48 -0.76 -12.21 -1.93
C TYR A 48 -1.35 -11.66 -0.65
N GLN A 49 -1.20 -12.39 0.45
CA GLN A 49 -1.43 -11.87 1.78
C GLN A 49 -0.18 -11.13 2.24
N ILE A 50 -0.37 -9.93 2.77
CA ILE A 50 0.69 -9.06 3.28
C ILE A 50 0.34 -8.72 4.72
N ASP A 51 1.23 -9.07 5.64
CA ASP A 51 1.13 -8.68 7.05
C ASP A 51 2.18 -7.60 7.30
N TRP A 52 1.77 -6.46 7.86
CA TRP A 52 2.66 -5.36 8.20
C TRP A 52 2.31 -4.72 9.54
N THR A 53 3.27 -4.01 10.10
CA THR A 53 3.13 -3.23 11.32
C THR A 53 3.35 -1.76 11.01
N GLU A 54 2.45 -0.91 11.50
CA GLU A 54 2.60 0.54 11.50
C GLU A 54 3.05 1.01 12.88
N PHE A 55 4.19 1.71 12.91
CA PHE A 55 4.69 2.38 14.08
C PHE A 55 4.41 3.88 13.96
N GLU A 56 3.53 4.40 14.80
CA GLU A 56 3.28 5.83 14.90
C GLU A 56 4.25 6.44 15.92
N ARG A 57 4.94 7.51 15.51
CA ARG A 57 5.84 8.28 16.36
C ARG A 57 5.44 9.75 16.35
N ASP A 58 5.51 10.42 17.50
CA ASP A 58 5.34 11.87 17.56
C ASP A 58 6.53 12.60 16.90
N ARG A 59 6.45 13.93 16.78
CA ARG A 59 7.53 14.74 16.21
C ARG A 59 8.82 14.75 17.05
N LYS A 60 8.76 14.26 18.30
CA LYS A 60 9.92 14.12 19.19
C LYS A 60 10.51 12.70 19.11
N GLY A 61 9.98 11.84 18.25
CA GLY A 61 10.44 10.47 18.02
C GLY A 61 9.90 9.44 19.02
N LYS A 62 9.02 9.84 19.95
CA LYS A 62 8.40 8.90 20.89
C LYS A 62 7.35 8.08 20.17
N GLU A 63 7.41 6.76 20.33
CA GLU A 63 6.36 5.86 19.84
C GLU A 63 5.05 6.11 20.58
N THR A 64 4.00 6.38 19.81
CA THR A 64 2.66 6.68 20.31
C THR A 64 1.69 5.53 20.10
N ALA A 65 1.88 4.73 19.05
CA ALA A 65 1.04 3.57 18.77
C ALA A 65 1.77 2.55 17.89
N VAL A 66 1.41 1.28 18.07
CA VAL A 66 1.79 0.17 17.19
C VAL A 66 0.52 -0.50 16.73
N ARG A 67 0.33 -0.62 15.42
CA ARG A 67 -0.84 -1.28 14.84
C ARG A 67 -0.40 -2.33 13.84
N ARG A 68 -0.99 -3.51 13.93
CA ARG A 68 -0.76 -4.59 12.98
C ARG A 68 -1.88 -4.61 11.96
N PHE A 69 -1.53 -4.95 10.74
CA PHE A 69 -2.46 -5.01 9.63
C PHE A 69 -2.25 -6.28 8.84
N ARG A 70 -3.35 -6.73 8.23
CA ARG A 70 -3.37 -7.77 7.22
C ARG A 70 -4.06 -7.23 5.99
N GLY A 71 -3.44 -7.42 4.83
CA GLY A 71 -4.04 -7.11 3.55
C GLY A 71 -3.94 -8.26 2.58
N VAL A 72 -4.86 -8.30 1.63
CA VAL A 72 -4.83 -9.19 0.48
C VAL A 72 -4.75 -8.33 -0.76
N ALA A 73 -3.65 -8.51 -1.50
CA ALA A 73 -3.35 -7.81 -2.74
C ALA A 73 -3.57 -8.77 -3.92
N THR A 74 -4.36 -8.34 -4.89
CA THR A 74 -4.43 -9.00 -6.20
C THR A 74 -3.62 -8.21 -7.20
N VAL A 75 -2.70 -8.88 -7.89
CA VAL A 75 -1.77 -8.24 -8.84
C VAL A 75 -2.00 -8.73 -10.25
N THR A 76 -1.64 -7.89 -11.22
CA THR A 76 -1.58 -8.23 -12.63
C THR A 76 -0.24 -7.80 -13.22
N LEU A 77 0.30 -8.61 -14.12
CA LEU A 77 1.51 -8.31 -14.86
C LEU A 77 1.11 -7.83 -16.25
N THR A 78 1.61 -6.67 -16.65
CA THR A 78 1.46 -6.17 -18.01
C THR A 78 2.79 -5.61 -18.45
N PRO A 79 3.45 -6.25 -19.43
CA PRO A 79 4.74 -5.82 -19.91
C PRO A 79 4.71 -4.34 -20.30
N PRO A 80 5.67 -3.54 -19.82
CA PRO A 80 5.74 -2.12 -20.17
C PRO A 80 6.08 -1.97 -21.66
N GLN A 81 5.40 -1.05 -22.34
CA GLN A 81 5.61 -0.79 -23.78
C GLN A 81 6.47 0.47 -24.04
N ASP A 82 6.63 1.34 -23.02
CA ASP A 82 7.33 2.62 -23.13
C ASP A 82 8.51 2.71 -22.17
N GLU A 83 9.59 3.37 -22.59
CA GLU A 83 10.81 3.56 -21.78
C GLU A 83 10.52 4.30 -20.47
N ALA A 84 9.60 5.26 -20.49
CA ALA A 84 9.17 5.97 -19.29
C ALA A 84 8.55 5.03 -18.25
N ILE A 85 7.74 4.05 -18.68
CA ILE A 85 7.10 3.08 -17.79
C ILE A 85 8.13 2.07 -17.28
N ILE A 86 9.08 1.65 -18.12
CA ILE A 86 10.17 0.73 -17.73
C ILE A 86 10.97 1.30 -16.55
N ARG A 87 11.26 2.61 -16.55
CA ARG A 87 12.00 3.25 -15.44
C ARG A 87 11.27 3.21 -14.10
N PHE A 88 9.94 3.27 -14.11
CA PHE A 88 9.13 3.28 -12.88
C PHE A 88 8.62 1.89 -12.49
N ASN A 89 8.39 1.00 -13.45
CA ASN A 89 7.81 -0.32 -13.26
C ASN A 89 8.37 -1.31 -14.31
N PRO A 90 9.64 -1.74 -14.18
CA PRO A 90 10.31 -2.57 -15.19
C PRO A 90 9.67 -3.95 -15.36
N ILE A 91 9.03 -4.47 -14.31
CA ILE A 91 8.34 -5.76 -14.32
C ILE A 91 6.88 -5.66 -14.76
N GLY A 92 6.33 -4.45 -14.88
CA GLY A 92 4.94 -4.24 -15.27
C GLY A 92 3.93 -4.71 -14.23
N LEU A 93 4.27 -4.68 -12.94
CA LEU A 93 3.40 -5.12 -11.85
C LEU A 93 2.41 -4.02 -11.49
N TYR A 94 1.12 -4.36 -11.51
CA TYR A 94 0.04 -3.47 -11.09
C TYR A 94 -0.83 -4.14 -10.04
N LEU A 95 -1.31 -3.34 -9.08
CA LEU A 95 -2.28 -3.77 -8.09
C LEU A 95 -3.68 -3.64 -8.69
N ARG A 96 -4.34 -4.77 -8.91
CA ARG A 96 -5.70 -4.82 -9.43
C ARG A 96 -6.73 -4.60 -8.32
N ASP A 97 -6.51 -5.24 -7.18
CA ASP A 97 -7.35 -5.07 -6.00
C ASP A 97 -6.53 -5.13 -4.72
N PHE A 98 -7.00 -4.44 -3.69
CA PHE A 98 -6.38 -4.45 -2.38
C PHE A 98 -7.41 -4.21 -1.28
N ASP A 99 -7.51 -5.17 -0.38
CA ASP A 99 -8.33 -5.10 0.83
C ASP A 99 -7.44 -5.27 2.05
N TRP A 100 -7.67 -4.48 3.08
CA TRP A 100 -6.90 -4.57 4.31
C TRP A 100 -7.74 -4.30 5.55
N THR A 101 -7.28 -4.86 6.67
CA THR A 101 -7.89 -4.71 7.97
C THR A 101 -6.83 -4.59 9.05
N ALA A 102 -7.14 -3.82 10.09
CA ALA A 102 -6.36 -3.86 11.32
C ALA A 102 -6.53 -5.23 11.99
N GLN A 103 -5.43 -5.76 12.52
CA GLN A 103 -5.43 -6.94 13.37
C GLN A 103 -5.74 -6.49 14.81
N LEU A 104 -6.55 -7.28 15.52
CA LEU A 104 -6.88 -7.09 16.94
C LEU A 104 -5.72 -7.49 17.85
#